data_AF-A0A952GC27-F1
#
_entry.id   AF-A0A952GC27-F1
#
_cell.length_a   1.000
_cell.length_b   1.000
_cell.length_c   1.000
_cell.angle_alpha   90.00
_cell.angle_beta   90.00
_cell.angle_gamma   90.00
#
_symmetry.space_group_name_H-M   'P 1'
#
loop_
_entity.id
_entity.type
_entity.pdbx_description
1 polymer ?
#
loop_
_entity_poly.entity_id
_entity_poly.type
_entity_poly.pdbx_seq_one_letter_code
_entity_poly.pdbx_strand_id
1 'polypeptide(L)'
;NVQNVSSTISAFTIDTQGRLARLADTSNPYPVGSGPVCMLQDPSNQYVYTSNRNDSTVSGFIINQNTGQLSGLTRGSTFPTVGNPTCLVASGNVR
;
A
#
# COMPACT_ATOMS: atom_id res chain seq x y z
N ASN A 1 -3.36 9.31 24.47
CA ASN A 1 -4.40 8.89 23.51
C ASN A 1 -3.68 8.33 22.27
N VAL A 2 -3.27 7.05 22.26
CA VAL A 2 -2.15 6.53 21.42
C VAL A 2 -2.59 5.41 20.46
N GLN A 3 -3.85 5.28 20.08
CA GLN A 3 -4.28 4.10 19.30
C GLN A 3 -5.38 4.41 18.27
N ASN A 4 -5.10 5.29 17.30
CA ASN A 4 -5.71 5.13 15.97
C ASN A 4 -4.79 4.18 15.17
N VAL A 5 -4.87 2.88 15.50
CA VAL A 5 -3.84 1.88 15.18
C VAL A 5 -3.96 1.21 13.81
N SER A 6 -5.02 1.48 13.05
CA SER A 6 -5.23 0.82 11.76
C SER A 6 -5.63 1.84 10.71
N SER A 7 -4.70 2.24 9.86
CA SER A 7 -5.02 2.90 8.59
C SER A 7 -5.11 1.83 7.50
N THR A 8 -5.76 2.14 6.37
CA THR A 8 -5.97 1.15 5.31
C THR A 8 -5.79 1.72 3.91
N ILE A 9 -5.50 0.85 2.95
CA ILE A 9 -5.63 1.10 1.52
C ILE A 9 -6.97 0.52 1.08
N SER A 10 -7.84 1.35 0.50
CA SER A 10 -9.08 0.86 -0.13
C SER A 10 -8.87 0.75 -1.64
N ALA A 11 -9.15 -0.43 -2.20
CA ALA A 11 -9.04 -0.66 -3.64
C ALA A 11 -10.40 -0.56 -4.34
N PHE A 12 -10.39 0.04 -5.52
CA PHE A 12 -11.54 0.22 -6.40
C PHE A 12 -11.15 -0.19 -7.82
N THR A 13 -12.11 -0.70 -8.57
CA THR A 13 -12.02 -0.90 -10.01
C THR A 13 -12.78 0.23 -10.72
N ILE A 14 -12.35 0.54 -11.94
CA ILE A 14 -13.07 1.45 -12.84
C ILE A 14 -13.76 0.56 -13.86
N ASP A 15 -15.09 0.65 -13.97
CA ASP A 15 -15.84 -0.10 -14.97
C ASP A 15 -15.72 0.51 -16.37
N THR A 16 -16.28 -0.16 -17.37
CA THR A 16 -16.26 0.29 -18.77
C THR A 16 -17.02 1.61 -19.00
N GLN A 17 -17.78 2.08 -18.02
CA GLN A 17 -18.51 3.34 -18.02
C GLN A 17 -17.79 4.42 -17.20
N GLY A 18 -16.59 4.13 -16.68
CA GLY A 18 -15.79 5.07 -15.89
C GLY A 18 -16.23 5.20 -14.43
N ARG A 19 -17.11 4.33 -13.92
CA ARG A 19 -17.59 4.38 -12.53
C ARG A 19 -16.67 3.60 -11.61
N LEU A 20 -16.51 4.11 -10.38
CA LEU A 20 -15.78 3.40 -9.33
C LEU A 20 -16.66 2.33 -8.69
N ALA A 21 -16.17 1.10 -8.67
CA ALA A 21 -16.73 0.00 -7.89
C ALA A 21 -15.69 -0.48 -6.88
N ARG A 22 -16.10 -0.85 -5.67
CA ARG A 22 -15.17 -1.47 -4.71
C ARG A 22 -14.61 -2.77 -5.30
N LEU A 23 -13.30 -2.94 -5.23
CA LEU A 23 -12.68 -4.20 -5.65
C LEU A 23 -13.19 -5.33 -4.74
N ALA A 24 -13.73 -6.38 -5.35
CA ALA A 24 -14.21 -7.55 -4.64
C ALA A 24 -13.04 -8.40 -4.12
N ASP A 25 -12.68 -8.17 -2.87
CA ASP A 25 -11.67 -8.92 -2.12
C ASP A 25 -12.04 -8.89 -0.64
N THR A 26 -11.95 -10.04 0.04
CA THR A 26 -12.18 -10.17 1.47
C THR A 26 -11.13 -9.44 2.29
N SER A 27 -9.95 -9.15 1.71
CA SER A 27 -8.86 -8.40 2.32
C SER A 27 -8.97 -6.89 2.11
N ASN A 28 -9.93 -6.41 1.30
CA ASN A 28 -10.14 -4.99 1.04
C ASN A 28 -11.12 -4.38 2.07
N PRO A 29 -10.71 -3.38 2.88
CA PRO A 29 -9.49 -2.57 2.73
C PRO A 29 -8.26 -3.17 3.43
N TYR A 30 -7.10 -3.01 2.79
CA TYR A 30 -5.84 -3.63 3.21
C TYR A 30 -5.19 -2.85 4.35
N PRO A 31 -4.83 -3.49 5.46
CA PRO A 31 -4.28 -2.81 6.62
C PRO A 31 -2.85 -2.31 6.39
N VAL A 32 -2.58 -1.05 6.76
CA VAL A 32 -1.25 -0.43 6.75
C VAL A 32 -0.92 0.20 8.11
N GLY A 33 0.32 0.68 8.26
CA GLY A 33 0.73 1.43 9.43
C GLY A 33 -0.01 2.77 9.61
N SER A 34 0.18 3.40 10.76
CA SER A 34 -0.55 4.59 11.19
C SER A 34 -0.12 5.87 10.46
N GLY A 35 -1.11 6.63 10.01
CA GLY A 35 -0.90 7.93 9.36
C GLY A 35 -0.19 7.82 8.01
N PRO A 36 -0.73 7.05 7.05
CA PRO A 36 -0.18 7.03 5.70
C PRO A 36 -0.28 8.43 5.08
N VAL A 37 0.84 8.95 4.57
CA VAL A 37 0.93 10.30 3.98
C VAL A 37 1.33 10.29 2.51
N CYS A 38 1.90 9.19 2.02
CA CYS A 38 2.29 9.01 0.63
C CYS A 38 2.09 7.55 0.24
N MET A 39 1.73 7.33 -1.03
CA MET A 39 1.63 6.02 -1.66
C MET A 39 2.39 6.07 -2.98
N LEU A 40 3.07 4.97 -3.30
CA LEU A 40 3.84 4.83 -4.53
C LEU A 40 3.69 3.42 -5.10
N GLN A 41 3.49 3.33 -6.41
CA GLN A 41 3.60 2.09 -7.16
C GLN A 41 5.00 1.97 -7.77
N ASP A 42 5.59 0.79 -7.70
CA ASP A 42 6.88 0.50 -8.33
C ASP A 42 6.77 0.53 -9.87
N PRO A 43 7.80 1.00 -10.61
CA PRO A 43 7.77 1.04 -12.08
C PRO A 43 7.54 -0.31 -12.77
N SER A 44 7.79 -1.45 -12.11
CA SER A 44 7.45 -2.77 -12.66
C SER A 44 5.96 -3.10 -12.56
N ASN A 45 5.16 -2.23 -11.95
CA ASN A 45 3.74 -2.42 -11.62
C ASN A 45 3.45 -3.58 -10.65
N GLN A 46 4.46 -4.22 -10.08
CA GLN A 46 4.28 -5.41 -9.23
C GLN A 46 4.07 -5.09 -7.75
N TYR A 47 4.45 -3.89 -7.30
CA TYR A 47 4.47 -3.54 -5.88
C TYR A 47 3.86 -2.17 -5.63
N VAL A 48 3.24 -2.02 -4.46
CA VAL A 48 2.79 -0.73 -3.92
C VAL A 48 3.31 -0.54 -2.51
N TYR A 49 3.67 0.68 -2.17
CA TYR A 49 4.21 1.07 -0.88
C TYR A 49 3.47 2.27 -0.30
N THR A 50 3.33 2.33 1.02
CA THR A 50 2.82 3.50 1.75
C THR A 50 3.79 3.94 2.83
N SER A 51 4.04 5.24 2.95
CA SER A 51 4.80 5.80 4.07
C SER A 51 3.86 6.16 5.21
N ASN A 52 4.04 5.51 6.34
CA ASN A 52 3.21 5.66 7.53
C ASN A 52 3.93 6.57 8.52
N ARG A 53 3.53 7.84 8.53
CA ARG A 53 4.24 8.91 9.25
C ARG A 53 4.16 8.75 10.75
N ASN A 54 3.02 8.33 11.28
CA ASN A 54 2.75 8.38 12.72
C ASN A 54 3.40 7.21 13.48
N ASP A 55 3.66 6.07 12.82
CA ASP A 55 4.34 4.92 13.42
C ASP A 55 5.76 4.68 12.87
N SER A 56 6.25 5.56 12.00
CA SER A 56 7.60 5.50 11.42
C SER A 56 7.86 4.21 10.63
N THR A 57 6.85 3.73 9.90
CA THR A 57 6.95 2.52 9.07
C THR A 57 6.68 2.79 7.59
N VAL A 58 7.08 1.86 6.74
CA VAL A 58 6.61 1.74 5.36
C VAL A 58 5.87 0.42 5.23
N SER A 59 4.64 0.45 4.71
CA SER A 59 3.93 -0.77 4.35
C SER A 59 4.11 -1.09 2.88
N GLY A 60 4.23 -2.36 2.52
CA GLY A 60 4.45 -2.81 1.14
C GLY A 60 3.58 -4.02 0.80
N PHE A 61 3.11 -4.08 -0.45
CA PHE A 61 2.26 -5.15 -0.96
C PHE A 61 2.65 -5.55 -2.38
N ILE A 62 2.35 -6.79 -2.75
CA ILE A 62 2.37 -7.31 -4.11
C ILE A 62 1.00 -7.03 -4.74
N ILE A 63 1.00 -6.60 -6.00
CA ILE A 63 -0.20 -6.39 -6.81
C ILE A 63 -0.42 -7.62 -7.69
N ASN A 64 -1.56 -8.28 -7.54
CA ASN A 64 -2.02 -9.28 -8.50
C ASN A 64 -2.40 -8.57 -9.81
N GLN A 65 -1.66 -8.81 -10.89
CA GLN A 65 -1.86 -8.11 -12.16
C GLN A 65 -3.20 -8.41 -12.84
N ASN A 66 -3.82 -9.55 -12.53
CA ASN A 66 -5.09 -9.95 -13.14
C ASN A 66 -6.30 -9.36 -12.39
N THR A 67 -6.19 -9.21 -11.07
CA THR A 67 -7.32 -8.83 -10.21
C THR A 67 -7.16 -7.46 -9.55
N GLY A 68 -5.95 -6.89 -9.53
CA GLY A 68 -5.64 -5.68 -8.77
C GLY A 68 -5.62 -5.87 -7.24
N GLN A 69 -5.75 -7.12 -6.77
CA GLN A 69 -5.74 -7.44 -5.34
C GLN A 69 -4.35 -7.26 -4.75
N LEU A 70 -4.29 -6.81 -3.51
CA LEU A 70 -3.04 -6.64 -2.78
C LEU A 70 -2.80 -7.82 -1.83
N SER A 71 -1.58 -8.34 -1.84
CA SER A 71 -1.14 -9.35 -0.87
C SER A 71 0.14 -8.91 -0.18
N GLY A 72 0.39 -9.41 1.03
CA GLY A 72 1.62 -9.10 1.74
C GLY A 72 2.89 -9.54 1.00
N LEU A 73 4.01 -8.86 1.26
CA LEU A 73 5.31 -9.27 0.72
C LEU A 73 5.82 -10.53 1.45
N THR A 74 6.60 -11.35 0.77
CA THR A 74 7.13 -12.63 1.29
C THR A 74 8.01 -12.46 2.56
N ARG A 75 8.66 -11.31 2.74
CA ARG A 75 9.54 -11.03 3.91
C ARG A 75 8.88 -10.14 4.97
N GLY A 76 7.56 -10.02 4.93
CA GLY A 76 6.78 -9.11 5.78
C GLY A 76 6.37 -7.83 5.05
N SER A 77 5.23 -7.28 5.42
CA SER A 77 4.58 -6.16 4.72
C SER A 77 4.78 -4.81 5.40
N THR A 78 5.51 -4.75 6.52
CA THR A 78 5.75 -3.52 7.27
C THR A 78 7.21 -3.45 7.66
N PHE A 79 7.86 -2.35 7.31
CA PHE A 79 9.29 -2.13 7.53
C PHE A 79 9.50 -0.86 8.36
N PRO A 80 10.32 -0.91 9.42
CA PRO A 80 10.66 0.28 10.18
C PRO A 80 11.53 1.22 9.34
N THR A 81 11.38 2.52 9.57
CA THR A 81 12.22 3.58 8.99
C THR A 81 12.95 4.35 10.07
N VAL A 82 13.98 5.11 9.66
CA VAL A 82 14.63 6.09 10.54
C VAL A 82 13.92 7.43 10.34
N GLY A 83 13.19 7.89 11.35
CA GLY A 83 12.41 9.14 11.32
C GLY A 83 10.99 8.95 10.76
N ASN A 84 10.28 10.05 10.52
CA ASN A 84 8.90 10.02 10.01
C ASN A 84 8.90 10.10 8.47
N PRO A 85 8.55 9.02 7.76
CA PRO A 85 8.60 9.01 6.30
C PRO A 85 7.46 9.88 5.73
N THR A 86 7.77 10.71 4.74
CA THR A 86 6.83 11.68 4.14
C THR A 86 6.66 11.51 2.63
N CYS A 87 7.72 11.06 1.95
CA CYS A 87 7.73 10.82 0.51
C CYS A 87 8.41 9.48 0.23
N LEU A 88 8.02 8.84 -0.86
CA LEU A 88 8.62 7.60 -1.36
C LEU A 88 9.08 7.81 -2.81
N VAL A 89 10.20 7.17 -3.16
CA VAL A 89 10.70 7.06 -4.54
C VAL A 89 11.16 5.62 -4.74
N ALA A 90 10.75 5.00 -5.83
CA ALA A 90 11.14 3.67 -6.24
C ALA A 90 11.91 3.78 -7.55
N SER A 91 13.00 3.04 -7.65
CA SER A 91 13.82 2.96 -8.86
C SER A 91 13.84 1.51 -9.31
N GLY A 92 13.51 1.27 -10.59
CA GLY A 92 13.36 -0.06 -11.18
C GLY A 92 14.66 -0.83 -11.42
N ASN A 93 15.66 -0.69 -10.54
CA ASN A 93 16.88 -1.49 -10.64
C ASN A 93 16.62 -2.88 -10.05
N VAL A 94 16.20 -3.80 -10.92
CA VAL A 94 16.19 -5.24 -10.65
C VAL A 94 17.65 -5.70 -10.60
N ARG A 95 18.10 -6.24 -9.47
CA ARG A 95 19.31 -7.08 -9.39
C ARG A 95 18.90 -8.53 -9.29
#